data_AF-A0A183HLL2-F1
#
_entry.id   AF-A0A183HLL2-F1
#
_cell.length_a   1.000
_cell.length_b   1.000
_cell.length_c   1.000
_cell.angle_alpha   90.00
_cell.angle_beta   90.00
_cell.angle_gamma   90.00
#
_symmetry.space_group_name_H-M   'P 1'
#
loop_
_entity.id
_entity.type
_entity.pdbx_description
1 polymer ?
#
loop_
_entity_poly.entity_id
_entity_poly.type
_entity_poly.pdbx_seq_one_letter_code
_entity_poly.pdbx_strand_id
1 'polypeptide(L)'
;MFFRQLLQWKHVVEIAAVDCADNQNLKLCREHNVQAFPTLKYFKYMSTNANDGVDYRGNAHNLNGVPLDIAEFVYNDWIYQKPVEWPSFQTSDNYVRLEDILPTVPPVTSLLAVIVENNPSKVAWAVSDAF
;
A
#
# COMPACT_ATOMS: atom_id res chain seq x y z
N MET A 1 -10.29 -12.58 -7.41
CA MET A 1 -10.31 -12.61 -5.93
C MET A 1 -9.37 -11.54 -5.35
N PHE A 2 -8.13 -11.41 -5.86
CA PHE A 2 -7.08 -10.43 -5.54
C PHE A 2 -7.43 -8.92 -5.59
N PHE A 3 -7.94 -8.43 -6.73
CA PHE A 3 -8.30 -7.01 -6.89
C PHE A 3 -9.28 -6.50 -5.83
N ARG A 4 -10.11 -7.37 -5.25
CA ARG A 4 -11.12 -6.97 -4.26
C ARG A 4 -10.53 -6.45 -2.95
N GLN A 5 -9.34 -6.92 -2.56
CA GLN A 5 -8.67 -6.45 -1.35
C GLN A 5 -8.11 -5.05 -1.56
N LEU A 6 -7.51 -4.80 -2.73
CA LEU A 6 -7.03 -3.48 -3.13
C LEU A 6 -8.18 -2.51 -3.47
N LEU A 7 -9.38 -3.01 -3.81
CA LEU A 7 -10.57 -2.16 -4.00
C LEU A 7 -11.01 -1.48 -2.70
N GLN A 8 -10.77 -2.09 -1.53
CA GLN A 8 -11.06 -1.45 -0.23
C GLN A 8 -10.12 -0.26 0.00
N TRP A 9 -8.87 -0.41 -0.45
CA TRP A 9 -7.80 0.58 -0.34
C TRP A 9 -7.90 1.72 -1.34
N LYS A 10 -9.02 1.89 -2.05
CA LYS A 10 -9.14 2.88 -3.13
C LYS A 10 -8.79 4.31 -2.72
N HIS A 11 -9.01 4.67 -1.46
CA HIS A 11 -8.70 6.00 -0.93
C HIS A 11 -7.23 6.17 -0.49
N VAL A 12 -6.50 5.06 -0.37
CA VAL A 12 -5.07 5.01 -0.01
C VAL A 12 -4.20 4.79 -1.25
N VAL A 13 -4.60 3.87 -2.13
CA VAL A 13 -3.89 3.49 -3.35
C VAL A 13 -4.88 3.35 -4.51
N GLU A 14 -4.59 4.03 -5.61
CA GLU A 14 -5.25 3.82 -6.88
C GLU A 14 -4.40 2.92 -7.79
N ILE A 15 -5.06 1.97 -8.46
CA ILE A 15 -4.42 1.04 -9.38
C ILE A 15 -4.86 1.36 -10.79
N ALA A 16 -3.89 1.64 -11.66
CA ALA A 16 -4.09 1.86 -13.07
C ALA A 16 -3.27 0.84 -13.89
N ALA A 17 -3.74 0.57 -15.11
CA ALA A 17 -3.03 -0.23 -16.10
C ALA A 17 -2.91 0.58 -17.40
N VAL A 18 -1.73 0.52 -18.02
CA VAL A 18 -1.46 1.14 -19.32
C VAL A 18 -1.06 0.04 -20.29
N ASP A 19 -1.77 -0.04 -21.41
CA ASP A 19 -1.39 -0.97 -22.49
C ASP A 19 -0.31 -0.33 -23.36
N CYS A 20 0.94 -0.68 -23.08
CA CYS A 20 2.09 -0.21 -23.86
C CYS A 20 2.26 -0.91 -25.21
N ALA A 21 1.41 -1.90 -25.56
CA ALA A 21 1.37 -2.46 -26.91
C ALA A 21 0.57 -1.57 -27.88
N ASP A 22 -0.28 -0.67 -27.36
CA ASP A 22 -0.94 0.34 -28.18
C ASP A 22 0.05 1.46 -28.56
N ASN A 23 0.11 1.76 -29.87
CA ASN A 23 0.92 2.84 -30.42
C ASN A 23 0.65 4.21 -29.78
N GLN A 24 -0.58 4.46 -29.32
CA GLN A 24 -0.95 5.72 -28.66
C GLN A 24 -0.24 5.89 -27.31
N ASN A 25 0.09 4.80 -26.63
CA ASN A 25 0.71 4.80 -25.30
C ASN A 25 2.24 4.71 -25.34
N LEU A 26 2.84 4.45 -26.51
CA LEU A 26 4.30 4.27 -26.65
C LEU A 26 5.11 5.46 -26.12
N LYS A 27 4.62 6.69 -26.32
CA LYS A 27 5.30 7.88 -25.80
C LYS A 27 5.33 7.87 -24.26
N LEU A 28 4.17 7.65 -23.63
CA LEU A 28 4.04 7.56 -22.17
C LEU A 28 4.93 6.43 -21.60
N CYS A 29 4.90 5.24 -22.19
CA CYS A 29 5.69 4.11 -21.72
C CYS A 29 7.20 4.36 -21.83
N ARG A 30 7.65 5.09 -22.87
CA ARG A 30 9.04 5.53 -22.99
C ARG A 30 9.41 6.58 -21.95
N GLU A 31 8.54 7.57 -21.70
CA GLU A 31 8.74 8.62 -20.68
C GLU A 31 8.87 8.02 -19.27
N HIS A 32 8.13 6.95 -18.97
CA HIS A 32 8.27 6.21 -17.72
C HIS A 32 9.35 5.11 -17.76
N ASN A 33 10.17 5.03 -18.81
CA ASN A 33 11.24 4.04 -18.94
C ASN A 33 10.78 2.57 -18.78
N VAL A 34 9.65 2.22 -19.40
CA VAL A 34 9.15 0.84 -19.44
C VAL A 34 9.92 0.05 -20.50
N GLN A 35 10.72 -0.93 -20.07
CA GLN A 35 11.62 -1.70 -20.95
C GLN A 35 11.14 -3.14 -21.22
N ALA A 36 10.25 -3.66 -20.37
CA ALA A 36 9.70 -5.02 -20.49
C ALA A 36 8.30 -5.09 -19.88
N PHE A 37 7.56 -6.15 -20.19
CA PHE A 37 6.21 -6.36 -19.67
C PHE A 37 6.12 -7.66 -18.85
N PRO A 38 5.30 -7.69 -17.77
CA PRO A 38 4.72 -6.51 -17.12
C PRO A 38 5.80 -5.71 -16.37
N THR A 39 5.65 -4.37 -16.33
CA THR A 39 6.40 -3.50 -15.41
C THR A 39 5.38 -2.88 -14.44
N LEU A 40 5.62 -3.00 -13.14
CA LEU A 40 4.83 -2.32 -12.13
C LEU A 40 5.64 -1.15 -11.58
N LYS A 41 4.98 -0.01 -11.40
CA LYS A 41 5.56 1.19 -10.79
C LYS A 41 4.66 1.70 -9.69
N TYR A 42 5.27 2.06 -8.57
CA TYR A 42 4.61 2.71 -7.45
C TYR A 42 4.85 4.21 -7.53
N PHE A 43 3.78 4.99 -7.59
CA PHE A 43 3.84 6.44 -7.49
C PHE A 43 3.44 6.85 -6.08
N LYS A 44 4.34 7.58 -5.44
CA LYS A 44 4.18 8.04 -4.07
C LYS A 44 3.00 8.99 -3.90
N TYR A 45 2.51 9.13 -2.67
CA TYR A 45 1.52 10.17 -2.36
C TYR A 45 2.02 11.55 -2.81
N MET A 46 1.17 12.30 -3.53
CA MET A 46 1.48 13.59 -4.17
C MET A 46 2.54 13.55 -5.30
N SER A 47 2.77 12.39 -5.92
CA SER A 47 3.58 12.32 -7.15
C SER A 47 2.94 13.12 -8.28
N THR A 48 3.76 13.90 -9.00
CA THR A 48 3.30 14.77 -10.10
C THR A 48 4.10 14.57 -11.38
N ASN A 49 5.25 13.91 -11.31
CA ASN A 49 6.17 13.72 -12.43
C ASN A 49 6.41 12.23 -12.72
N ALA A 50 6.75 11.93 -13.98
CA ALA A 50 7.02 10.57 -14.41
C ALA A 50 8.15 9.87 -13.63
N ASN A 51 9.13 10.66 -13.16
CA ASN A 51 10.29 10.20 -12.40
C ASN A 51 9.99 9.93 -10.92
N ASP A 52 8.82 10.31 -10.42
CA ASP A 52 8.41 10.04 -9.04
C ASP A 52 8.04 8.54 -8.85
N GLY A 53 7.83 7.83 -9.97
CA GLY A 53 7.51 6.41 -9.99
C GLY A 53 8.72 5.54 -9.67
N VAL A 54 8.58 4.69 -8.66
CA VAL A 54 9.57 3.69 -8.25
C VAL A 54 9.26 2.35 -8.89
N ASP A 55 10.27 1.70 -9.49
CA ASP A 55 10.10 0.35 -10.05
C ASP A 55 9.84 -0.68 -8.95
N TYR A 56 8.76 -1.45 -9.12
CA TYR A 56 8.53 -2.62 -8.30
C TYR A 56 9.48 -3.74 -8.72
N ARG A 57 10.36 -4.14 -7.80
CA ARG A 57 11.37 -5.18 -8.03
C ARG A 57 11.00 -6.55 -7.44
N GLY A 58 9.79 -6.68 -6.89
CA GLY A 58 9.29 -7.94 -6.35
C GLY A 58 8.76 -8.88 -7.44
N ASN A 59 8.20 -10.01 -7.02
CA ASN A 59 7.64 -10.98 -7.95
C ASN A 59 6.23 -10.56 -8.38
N ALA A 60 6.14 -9.87 -9.53
CA ALA A 60 4.90 -9.44 -10.17
C ALA A 60 3.88 -10.56 -10.43
N HIS A 61 4.35 -11.81 -10.55
CA HIS A 61 3.50 -12.98 -10.76
C HIS A 61 3.02 -13.60 -9.45
N ASN A 62 3.58 -13.19 -8.30
CA ASN A 62 3.11 -13.63 -6.99
C ASN A 62 1.91 -12.77 -6.54
N LEU A 63 0.72 -13.21 -6.94
CA LEU A 63 -0.56 -12.60 -6.57
C LEU A 63 -0.87 -12.65 -5.07
N ASN A 64 -0.03 -13.20 -4.20
CA ASN A 64 -0.21 -13.07 -2.75
C ASN A 64 0.84 -12.12 -2.14
N GLY A 65 2.00 -11.95 -2.80
CA GLY A 65 3.08 -11.08 -2.32
C GLY A 65 2.89 -9.62 -2.72
N VAL A 66 2.37 -9.36 -3.93
CA VAL A 66 2.20 -8.00 -4.45
C VAL A 66 1.43 -7.05 -3.48
N PRO A 67 0.33 -7.43 -2.81
CA PRO A 67 -0.39 -6.54 -1.89
C PRO A 67 0.41 -6.23 -0.64
N LEU A 68 1.15 -7.23 -0.13
CA LEU A 68 2.01 -7.05 1.04
C LEU A 68 3.13 -6.06 0.69
N ASP A 69 3.67 -6.16 -0.52
CA ASP A 69 4.68 -5.21 -1.00
C ASP A 69 4.08 -3.82 -1.26
N ILE A 70 2.85 -3.72 -1.80
CA ILE A 70 2.12 -2.44 -1.94
C ILE A 70 1.89 -1.80 -0.56
N ALA A 71 1.45 -2.58 0.43
CA ALA A 71 1.25 -2.09 1.79
C ALA A 71 2.56 -1.59 2.41
N GLU A 72 3.68 -2.24 2.12
CA GLU A 72 5.01 -1.75 2.52
C GLU A 72 5.38 -0.43 1.82
N PHE A 73 5.09 -0.26 0.52
CA PHE A 73 5.29 1.04 -0.14
C PHE A 73 4.45 2.15 0.50
N VAL A 74 3.17 1.87 0.76
CA VAL A 74 2.25 2.81 1.42
C VAL A 74 2.75 3.17 2.81
N TYR A 75 3.15 2.19 3.61
CA TYR A 75 3.72 2.42 4.93
C TYR A 75 4.94 3.33 4.85
N ASN A 76 5.86 3.06 3.92
CA ASN A 76 7.07 3.86 3.72
C ASN A 76 6.77 5.30 3.30
N ASP A 77 5.66 5.57 2.61
CA ASP A 77 5.22 6.92 2.32
C ASP A 77 4.55 7.58 3.53
N TRP A 78 3.72 6.82 4.24
CA TRP A 78 2.98 7.28 5.41
C TRP A 78 3.91 7.73 6.54
N ILE A 79 5.01 7.02 6.80
CA ILE A 79 5.95 7.39 7.89
C ILE A 79 6.52 8.80 7.73
N TYR A 80 6.62 9.32 6.50
CA TYR A 80 7.12 10.66 6.22
C TYR A 80 6.01 11.69 6.05
N GLN A 81 4.93 11.34 5.35
CA GLN A 81 3.92 12.31 4.92
C GLN A 81 2.69 12.35 5.85
N LYS A 82 2.35 11.24 6.50
CA LYS A 82 1.16 11.02 7.35
C LYS A 82 -0.10 11.73 6.81
N PRO A 83 -0.58 11.35 5.60
CA PRO A 83 -1.79 11.94 5.04
C PRO A 83 -2.97 11.78 6.01
N VAL A 84 -3.80 12.81 6.14
CA VAL A 84 -4.90 12.87 7.12
C VAL A 84 -6.02 11.91 6.73
N GLU A 85 -6.18 11.68 5.44
CA GLU A 85 -7.14 10.76 4.83
C GLU A 85 -6.74 9.28 4.92
N TRP A 86 -5.51 8.96 5.32
CA TRP A 86 -5.03 7.58 5.42
C TRP A 86 -5.24 7.03 6.83
N PRO A 87 -5.43 5.71 6.98
CA PRO A 87 -5.45 5.09 8.29
C PRO A 87 -4.09 5.28 9.00
N SER A 88 -4.11 5.20 10.33
CA SER A 88 -2.88 5.19 11.10
C SER A 88 -2.19 3.84 10.97
N PHE A 89 -0.96 3.83 10.46
CA PHE A 89 -0.10 2.65 10.41
C PHE A 89 0.88 2.60 11.59
N GLN A 90 0.61 3.34 12.66
CA GLN A 90 1.48 3.39 13.83
C GLN A 90 1.60 2.00 14.46
N THR A 91 2.81 1.47 14.49
CA THR A 91 3.13 0.24 15.22
C THR A 91 3.39 0.57 16.68
N SER A 92 2.95 -0.29 17.58
CA SER A 92 3.30 -0.17 18.99
C SER A 92 4.67 -0.78 19.29
N ASP A 93 5.30 -0.34 20.39
CA ASP A 93 6.57 -0.88 20.88
C ASP A 93 6.52 -2.40 21.14
N ASN A 94 7.69 -3.00 21.36
CA ASN A 94 7.92 -4.45 21.54
C ASN A 94 7.04 -5.14 22.61
N TYR A 95 6.40 -4.38 23.48
CA TYR A 95 5.50 -4.89 24.50
C TYR A 95 4.34 -3.92 24.72
N VAL A 96 3.12 -4.40 24.47
CA VAL A 96 1.88 -3.67 24.80
C VAL A 96 0.92 -4.61 25.50
N ARG A 97 0.26 -4.09 26.54
CA ARG A 97 -0.80 -4.83 27.22
C ARG A 97 -2.16 -4.36 26.73
N LEU A 98 -3.12 -5.29 26.74
CA LEU A 98 -4.51 -4.96 26.37
C LEU A 98 -5.10 -3.88 27.28
N GLU A 99 -4.73 -3.87 28.56
CA GLU A 99 -5.12 -2.84 29.53
C GLU A 99 -4.67 -1.42 29.14
N ASP A 100 -3.59 -1.29 28.37
CA ASP A 100 -3.10 0.00 27.86
C ASP A 100 -3.82 0.41 26.56
N ILE A 101 -4.27 -0.55 25.74
CA ILE A 101 -4.94 -0.29 24.46
C ILE A 101 -6.42 0.01 24.64
N LEU A 102 -7.13 -0.79 25.44
CA LEU A 102 -8.58 -0.72 25.58
C LEU A 102 -9.11 0.71 25.89
N PRO A 103 -8.44 1.53 26.73
CA PRO A 103 -8.88 2.91 27.00
C PRO A 103 -8.76 3.87 25.80
N THR A 104 -7.94 3.54 24.80
CA THR A 104 -7.73 4.38 23.60
C THR A 104 -8.79 4.14 22.51
N VAL A 105 -9.55 3.05 22.63
CA VAL A 105 -10.57 2.68 21.65
C VAL A 105 -11.83 3.54 21.86
N PRO A 106 -12.36 4.19 20.81
CA PRO A 106 -13.59 4.97 20.92
C PRO A 106 -14.77 4.15 21.47
N PRO A 107 -15.63 4.70 22.33
CA PRO A 107 -16.76 3.97 22.93
C PRO A 107 -17.77 3.40 21.92
N VAL A 108 -17.76 3.92 20.69
CA VAL A 108 -18.65 3.52 19.59
C VAL A 108 -18.15 2.27 18.86
N THR A 109 -16.93 1.84 19.11
CA THR A 109 -16.30 0.72 18.40
C THR A 109 -16.83 -0.62 18.93
N SER A 110 -17.39 -1.45 18.04
CA SER A 110 -17.97 -2.76 18.40
C SER A 110 -16.98 -3.93 18.33
N LEU A 111 -15.89 -3.78 17.59
CA LEU A 111 -14.88 -4.81 17.37
C LEU A 111 -13.48 -4.21 17.43
N LEU A 112 -12.58 -4.89 18.14
CA LEU A 112 -11.15 -4.59 18.18
C LEU A 112 -10.38 -5.77 17.59
N ALA A 113 -9.65 -5.54 16.50
CA ALA A 113 -8.71 -6.50 15.95
C ALA A 113 -7.29 -6.16 16.42
N VAL A 114 -6.57 -7.16 16.97
CA VAL A 114 -5.16 -7.03 17.38
C VAL A 114 -4.33 -7.94 16.49
N ILE A 115 -3.35 -7.37 15.79
CA ILE A 115 -2.48 -8.10 14.87
C ILE A 115 -1.06 -8.06 15.43
N VAL A 116 -0.45 -9.24 15.60
CA VAL A 116 0.90 -9.39 16.11
C VAL A 116 1.77 -9.99 15.02
N GLU A 117 2.75 -9.23 14.55
CA GLU A 117 3.64 -9.60 13.46
C GLU A 117 5.03 -9.00 13.69
N ASN A 118 6.09 -9.68 13.23
CA ASN A 118 7.44 -9.13 13.25
C ASN A 118 7.59 -7.97 12.27
N ASN A 119 8.52 -7.06 12.54
CA ASN A 119 8.91 -6.02 11.58
C ASN A 119 9.76 -6.64 10.42
N PRO A 120 9.43 -6.40 9.13
CA PRO A 120 8.32 -5.58 8.61
C PRO A 120 6.95 -6.25 8.71
N SER A 121 5.99 -5.53 9.29
CA SER A 121 4.64 -6.02 9.58
C SER A 121 3.71 -5.86 8.37
N LYS A 122 4.10 -6.45 7.23
CA LYS A 122 3.41 -6.23 5.94
C LYS A 122 1.95 -6.69 5.97
N VAL A 123 1.63 -7.76 6.71
CA VAL A 123 0.25 -8.23 6.85
C VAL A 123 -0.56 -7.23 7.67
N ALA A 124 -0.02 -6.76 8.80
CA ALA A 124 -0.68 -5.77 9.64
C ALA A 124 -0.99 -4.48 8.87
N TRP A 125 -0.04 -3.99 8.07
CA TRP A 125 -0.26 -2.85 7.20
C TRP A 125 -1.30 -3.15 6.13
N ALA A 126 -1.26 -4.30 5.46
CA ALA A 126 -2.19 -4.64 4.37
C ALA A 126 -3.66 -4.79 4.81
N VAL A 127 -3.93 -4.96 6.10
CA VAL A 127 -5.30 -5.10 6.63
C VAL A 127 -5.73 -3.94 7.52
N SER A 128 -4.89 -2.91 7.68
CA SER A 128 -5.22 -1.74 8.52
C SER A 128 -6.41 -0.94 7.99
N ASP A 129 -6.73 -1.10 6.71
CA ASP A 129 -7.84 -0.46 6.01
C ASP A 129 -8.99 -1.44 5.67
N ALA A 130 -8.93 -2.67 6.20
CA ALA A 130 -9.88 -3.72 5.87
C ALA A 130 -11.11 -3.78 6.82
N PHE A 131 -11.17 -2.91 7.84
CA PHE A 131 -12.18 -2.93 8.91
C PHE A 131 -12.72 -1.54 9.25
#